data_AF-A0A7S1DX67-F1
#
_entry.id   AF-A0A7S1DX67-F1
#
_cell.length_a   1.000
_cell.length_b   1.000
_cell.length_c   1.000
_cell.angle_alpha   90.00
_cell.angle_beta   90.00
_cell.angle_gamma   90.00
#
_symmetry.space_group_name_H-M   'P 1'
#
loop_
_entity.id
_entity.type
_entity.pdbx_description
1 polymer ?
#
loop_
_entity_poly.entity_id
_entity_poly.type
_entity_poly.pdbx_seq_one_letter_code
_entity_poly.pdbx_strand_id
1 'polypeptide(L)'
;TPLPKRMAVVFSDVSEARCICLGTGRFLRCVLVPAMHSLGARCVIGAARGRTVIDMLQKRGDGSYEVDIVGAGGVRTERVEGVAAGYSLAEEEGREAFMKLPGVMRSVRYIGIGVTEAGVSPESRAMEYLSELLHVCCVAGQPSVCVICTDNVSLVGERLRSLVLESALVSKLPQADRDAFTTYLEGHVAIPNTMVDRITSHRQGDPTVPRTEELPAKALVLEDLRG
;
A
#
# COMPACT_ATOMS: atom_id res chain seq x y z
N THR A 1 -9.11 22.43 -6.17
CA THR A 1 -10.50 21.95 -6.40
C THR A 1 -10.70 20.66 -5.64
N PRO A 2 -11.81 20.45 -4.91
CA PRO A 2 -12.08 19.17 -4.27
C PRO A 2 -12.15 18.07 -5.34
N LEU A 3 -11.53 16.92 -5.09
CA LEU A 3 -11.65 15.77 -5.99
C LEU A 3 -13.12 15.32 -6.05
N PRO A 4 -13.66 14.92 -7.22
CA PRO A 4 -15.00 14.36 -7.32
C PRO A 4 -15.18 13.18 -6.36
N LYS A 5 -16.31 13.13 -5.65
CA LYS A 5 -16.66 12.10 -4.64
C LYS A 5 -16.62 10.64 -5.13
N ARG A 6 -16.41 10.40 -6.43
CA ARG A 6 -16.33 9.07 -7.07
C ARG A 6 -14.91 8.54 -7.24
N MET A 7 -13.89 9.39 -7.09
CA MET A 7 -12.51 9.06 -7.45
C MET A 7 -11.62 8.83 -6.23
N ALA A 8 -11.87 9.62 -5.19
CA ALA A 8 -11.18 9.51 -3.92
C ALA A 8 -12.16 9.85 -2.79
N VAL A 9 -11.86 9.30 -1.61
CA VAL A 9 -12.49 9.67 -0.35
C VAL A 9 -11.39 10.05 0.62
N VAL A 10 -11.53 11.20 1.28
CA VAL A 10 -10.54 11.77 2.19
C VAL A 10 -11.19 11.95 3.57
N PHE A 11 -10.53 11.44 4.61
CA PHE A 11 -11.03 11.41 5.98
C PHE A 11 -10.20 12.27 6.94
N SER A 12 -8.93 12.47 6.62
CA SER A 12 -8.01 13.33 7.36
C SER A 12 -7.07 14.04 6.40
N ASP A 13 -6.30 15.01 6.92
CA ASP A 13 -5.26 15.67 6.12
C ASP A 13 -4.26 14.63 5.58
N VAL A 14 -4.18 14.53 4.25
CA VAL A 14 -3.28 13.60 3.56
C VAL A 14 -1.83 14.04 3.68
N SER A 15 -1.55 15.32 3.95
CA SER A 15 -0.18 15.82 4.12
C SER A 15 0.53 15.22 5.34
N GLU A 16 -0.24 14.79 6.33
CA GLU A 16 0.22 14.15 7.58
C GLU A 16 0.30 12.62 7.49
N ALA A 17 -0.24 12.02 6.41
CA ALA A 17 -0.09 10.60 6.20
C ALA A 17 1.38 10.26 5.93
N ARG A 18 1.80 9.04 6.28
CA ARG A 18 3.19 8.58 6.14
C ARG A 18 3.32 7.27 5.37
N CYS A 19 2.19 6.62 5.07
CA CYS A 19 2.13 5.36 4.35
C CYS A 19 1.24 5.48 3.11
N ILE A 20 1.72 5.00 1.97
CA ILE A 20 0.94 4.85 0.74
C ILE A 20 0.82 3.36 0.44
N CYS A 21 -0.39 2.82 0.30
CA CYS A 21 -0.60 1.41 -0.01
C CYS A 21 -1.06 1.22 -1.46
N LEU A 22 -0.36 0.38 -2.21
CA LEU A 22 -0.82 -0.18 -3.48
C LEU A 22 -1.55 -1.49 -3.19
N GLY A 23 -2.87 -1.48 -3.39
CA GLY A 23 -3.75 -2.59 -3.09
C GLY A 23 -4.64 -2.38 -1.88
N THR A 24 -5.72 -3.15 -1.83
CA THR A 24 -6.76 -3.09 -0.77
C THR A 24 -7.09 -4.49 -0.23
N GLY A 25 -6.14 -5.42 -0.42
CA GLY A 25 -6.26 -6.81 -0.05
C GLY A 25 -6.56 -7.03 1.44
N ARG A 26 -7.10 -8.22 1.75
CA ARG A 26 -7.49 -8.58 3.11
C ARG A 26 -6.31 -8.57 4.07
N PHE A 27 -5.19 -9.19 3.70
CA PHE A 27 -4.00 -9.24 4.56
C PHE A 27 -3.49 -7.83 4.89
N LEU A 28 -3.33 -6.97 3.87
CA LEU A 28 -2.94 -5.58 4.04
C LEU A 28 -3.83 -4.85 5.04
N ARG A 29 -5.15 -5.08 4.99
CA ARG A 29 -6.13 -4.48 5.90
C ARG A 29 -6.16 -5.14 7.29
N CYS A 30 -5.87 -6.43 7.40
CA CYS A 30 -5.82 -7.13 8.69
C CYS A 30 -4.50 -6.91 9.45
N VAL A 31 -3.41 -6.60 8.74
CA VAL A 31 -2.06 -6.63 9.32
C VAL A 31 -1.35 -5.30 9.11
N LEU A 32 -1.09 -4.90 7.87
CA LEU A 32 -0.23 -3.75 7.60
C LEU A 32 -0.86 -2.42 8.02
N VAL A 33 -2.11 -2.15 7.66
CA VAL A 33 -2.80 -0.90 8.04
C VAL A 33 -2.89 -0.75 9.57
N PRO A 34 -3.34 -1.76 10.34
CA PRO A 34 -3.28 -1.72 11.81
C PRO A 34 -1.86 -1.52 12.37
N ALA A 35 -0.85 -2.18 11.79
CA ALA A 35 0.54 -2.03 12.21
C ALA A 35 1.05 -0.60 11.99
N MET A 36 0.79 -0.02 10.82
CA MET A 36 1.13 1.37 10.53
C MET A 36 0.41 2.33 11.48
N HIS A 37 -0.88 2.09 11.73
CA HIS A 37 -1.65 2.90 12.67
C HIS A 37 -1.05 2.87 14.09
N SER A 38 -0.62 1.69 14.55
CA SER A 38 0.04 1.50 15.85
C SER A 38 1.40 2.21 15.93
N LEU A 39 2.07 2.42 14.78
CA LEU A 39 3.28 3.24 14.65
C LEU A 39 2.98 4.75 14.51
N GLY A 40 1.73 5.17 14.65
CA GLY A 40 1.30 6.56 14.46
C GLY A 40 1.29 7.01 13.00
N ALA A 41 1.38 6.08 12.04
CA ALA A 41 1.32 6.37 10.62
C ALA A 41 -0.08 6.08 10.06
N ARG A 42 -0.70 7.10 9.44
CA ARG A 42 -1.91 6.90 8.65
C ARG A 42 -1.56 6.47 7.22
N CYS A 43 -2.42 5.64 6.64
CA CYS A 43 -2.30 5.09 5.30
C CYS A 43 -3.22 5.79 4.31
N VAL A 44 -2.71 6.11 3.13
CA VAL A 44 -3.52 6.37 1.94
C VAL A 44 -3.55 5.08 1.13
N ILE A 45 -4.74 4.58 0.75
CA ILE A 45 -4.86 3.29 0.05
C ILE A 45 -5.32 3.48 -1.40
N GLY A 46 -4.67 2.79 -2.34
CA GLY A 46 -5.00 2.78 -3.76
C GLY A 46 -5.57 1.43 -4.19
N ALA A 47 -6.83 1.41 -4.61
CA ALA A 47 -7.44 0.23 -5.21
C ALA A 47 -7.00 0.10 -6.67
N ALA A 48 -6.02 -0.78 -6.92
CA ALA A 48 -5.53 -1.07 -8.27
C ALA A 48 -6.62 -1.61 -9.22
N ARG A 49 -7.62 -2.30 -8.68
CA ARG A 49 -8.77 -2.86 -9.41
C ARG A 49 -10.04 -2.73 -8.57
N GLY A 50 -11.16 -2.47 -9.23
CA GLY A 50 -12.48 -2.35 -8.60
C GLY A 50 -12.62 -1.15 -7.67
N ARG A 51 -13.82 -0.94 -7.14
CA ARG A 51 -14.16 0.18 -6.24
C ARG A 51 -14.75 -0.24 -4.90
N THR A 52 -14.98 -1.54 -4.70
CA THR A 52 -15.70 -2.09 -3.55
C THR A 52 -15.18 -1.60 -2.19
N VAL A 53 -13.85 -1.52 -2.00
CA VAL A 53 -13.26 -1.02 -0.75
C VAL A 53 -13.37 0.50 -0.63
N ILE A 54 -13.22 1.24 -1.72
CA ILE A 54 -13.36 2.71 -1.73
C ILE A 54 -14.81 3.10 -1.43
N ASP A 55 -15.76 2.44 -2.05
CA ASP A 55 -17.20 2.63 -1.83
C ASP A 55 -17.58 2.27 -0.38
N MET A 56 -16.99 1.21 0.19
CA MET A 56 -17.18 0.86 1.60
C MET A 56 -16.64 1.96 2.53
N LEU A 57 -15.42 2.43 2.31
CA LEU A 57 -14.82 3.50 3.12
C LEU A 57 -15.63 4.79 3.02
N GLN A 58 -16.13 5.11 1.83
CA GLN A 58 -17.01 6.26 1.61
C GLN A 58 -18.32 6.14 2.40
N LYS A 59 -18.94 4.96 2.44
CA LYS A 59 -20.16 4.72 3.22
C LYS A 59 -19.91 4.85 4.73
N ARG A 60 -18.73 4.45 5.22
CA ARG A 60 -18.34 4.56 6.64
C ARG A 60 -18.05 6.02 7.02
N GLY A 61 -17.40 6.78 6.14
CA GLY A 61 -17.23 8.23 6.29
C GLY A 61 -16.12 8.70 7.25
N ASP A 62 -15.43 7.78 7.94
CA ASP A 62 -14.45 8.10 8.99
C ASP A 62 -13.07 7.44 8.79
N GLY A 63 -12.86 6.75 7.67
CA GLY A 63 -11.62 6.04 7.38
C GLY A 63 -11.41 4.78 8.22
N SER A 64 -12.45 4.30 8.89
CA SER A 64 -12.46 3.01 9.58
C SER A 64 -13.12 1.91 8.75
N TYR A 65 -12.84 0.67 9.11
CA TYR A 65 -13.54 -0.51 8.60
C TYR A 65 -13.55 -1.62 9.64
N GLU A 66 -14.35 -2.65 9.40
CA GLU A 66 -14.45 -3.81 10.29
C GLU A 66 -13.54 -4.95 9.84
N VAL A 67 -13.06 -5.72 10.81
CA VAL A 67 -12.41 -7.02 10.61
C VAL A 67 -13.03 -8.02 11.59
N ASP A 68 -13.43 -9.18 11.08
CA ASP A 68 -13.90 -10.29 11.89
C ASP A 68 -12.72 -11.17 12.32
N ILE A 69 -12.55 -11.36 13.62
CA ILE A 69 -11.53 -12.25 14.19
C ILE A 69 -12.20 -13.51 14.70
N VAL A 70 -11.72 -14.65 14.21
CA VAL A 70 -12.16 -15.99 14.57
C VAL A 70 -11.24 -16.54 15.64
N GLY A 71 -11.80 -16.78 16.83
CA GLY A 71 -11.11 -17.43 17.94
C GLY A 71 -11.89 -18.63 18.46
N ALA A 72 -11.37 -19.26 19.52
CA ALA A 72 -12.02 -20.43 20.14
C ALA A 72 -13.44 -20.13 20.67
N GLY A 73 -13.69 -18.89 21.10
CA GLY A 73 -14.99 -18.42 21.60
C GLY A 73 -15.98 -17.98 20.52
N GLY A 74 -15.65 -18.12 19.23
CA GLY A 74 -16.48 -17.68 18.11
C GLY A 74 -15.88 -16.50 17.35
N VAL A 75 -16.74 -15.68 16.75
CA VAL A 75 -16.33 -14.53 15.93
C VAL A 75 -16.58 -13.24 16.68
N ARG A 76 -15.55 -12.39 16.76
CA ARG A 76 -15.64 -11.03 17.27
C ARG A 76 -15.27 -10.03 16.19
N THR A 77 -16.00 -8.92 16.09
CA THR A 77 -15.73 -7.88 15.10
C THR A 77 -14.93 -6.76 15.76
N GLU A 78 -13.78 -6.42 15.18
CA GLU A 78 -12.97 -5.27 15.57
C GLU A 78 -13.08 -4.15 14.53
N ARG A 79 -13.03 -2.92 15.02
CA ARG A 79 -12.94 -1.72 14.20
C ARG A 79 -11.45 -1.39 14.00
N VAL A 80 -11.04 -1.31 12.75
CA VAL A 80 -9.70 -0.88 12.34
C VAL A 80 -9.74 0.55 11.87
N GLU A 81 -8.80 1.35 12.35
CA GLU A 81 -8.61 2.75 11.98
C GLU A 81 -7.30 2.94 11.21
N GLY A 82 -7.00 4.19 10.84
CA GLY A 82 -5.71 4.56 10.25
C GLY A 82 -5.73 4.82 8.75
N VAL A 83 -6.88 4.75 8.05
CA VAL A 83 -6.97 5.23 6.67
C VAL A 83 -7.18 6.75 6.65
N ALA A 84 -6.28 7.47 5.99
CA ALA A 84 -6.39 8.91 5.76
C ALA A 84 -7.21 9.22 4.50
N ALA A 85 -7.03 8.42 3.45
CA ALA A 85 -7.78 8.53 2.20
C ALA A 85 -7.77 7.21 1.41
N GLY A 86 -8.75 7.04 0.54
CA GLY A 86 -8.84 5.93 -0.42
C GLY A 86 -9.01 6.45 -1.84
N TYR A 87 -8.30 5.86 -2.80
CA TYR A 87 -8.31 6.23 -4.21
C TYR A 87 -8.66 5.03 -5.10
N SER A 88 -9.49 5.25 -6.12
CA SER A 88 -9.66 4.28 -7.21
C SER A 88 -8.58 4.51 -8.26
N LEU A 89 -7.69 3.54 -8.46
CA LEU A 89 -6.64 3.61 -9.49
C LEU A 89 -7.10 3.02 -10.83
N ALA A 90 -8.30 2.45 -10.86
CA ALA A 90 -8.95 2.00 -12.09
C ALA A 90 -9.43 3.19 -12.95
N GLU A 91 -9.69 4.35 -12.31
CA GLU A 91 -10.07 5.60 -12.97
C GLU A 91 -8.81 6.46 -13.17
N GLU A 92 -8.65 7.06 -14.34
CA GLU A 92 -7.44 7.80 -14.73
C GLU A 92 -7.15 8.97 -13.78
N GLU A 93 -8.15 9.78 -13.48
CA GLU A 93 -7.96 10.95 -12.64
C GLU A 93 -7.72 10.57 -11.17
N GLY A 94 -8.27 9.43 -10.73
CA GLY A 94 -8.02 8.87 -9.39
C GLY A 94 -6.57 8.38 -9.26
N ARG A 95 -6.07 7.72 -10.30
CA ARG A 95 -4.66 7.31 -10.44
C ARG A 95 -3.73 8.52 -10.47
N GLU A 96 -4.02 9.53 -11.28
CA GLU A 96 -3.21 10.76 -11.33
C GLU A 96 -3.14 11.48 -9.99
N ALA A 97 -4.26 11.60 -9.29
CA ALA A 97 -4.30 12.23 -7.97
C ALA A 97 -3.49 11.41 -6.94
N PHE A 98 -3.57 10.08 -7.01
CA PHE A 98 -2.78 9.19 -6.17
C PHE A 98 -1.27 9.31 -6.44
N MET A 99 -0.86 9.41 -7.71
CA MET A 99 0.56 9.55 -8.06
C MET A 99 1.17 10.87 -7.62
N LYS A 100 0.37 11.91 -7.36
CA LYS A 100 0.84 13.21 -6.83
C LYS A 100 1.09 13.19 -5.32
N LEU A 101 0.71 12.12 -4.62
CA LEU A 101 0.80 12.04 -3.15
C LEU A 101 2.21 12.32 -2.60
N PRO A 102 3.31 11.79 -3.15
CA PRO A 102 4.64 12.06 -2.61
C PRO A 102 5.04 13.54 -2.68
N GLY A 103 4.44 14.36 -3.56
CA GLY A 103 4.70 15.80 -3.63
C GLY A 103 3.89 16.63 -2.64
N VAL A 104 2.84 16.07 -2.03
CA VAL A 104 1.96 16.77 -1.07
C VAL A 104 2.12 16.26 0.37
N MET A 105 2.62 15.04 0.54
CA MET A 105 2.91 14.45 1.85
C MET A 105 4.20 15.00 2.43
N ARG A 106 4.19 15.39 3.71
CA ARG A 106 5.40 15.90 4.39
C ARG A 106 6.53 14.87 4.43
N SER A 107 6.19 13.60 4.59
CA SER A 107 7.16 12.50 4.56
C SER A 107 6.48 11.17 4.22
N VAL A 108 6.76 10.66 3.02
CA VAL A 108 6.46 9.27 2.66
C VAL A 108 7.52 8.39 3.31
N ARG A 109 7.13 7.61 4.32
CA ARG A 109 8.04 6.68 5.02
C ARG A 109 7.83 5.24 4.59
N TYR A 110 6.60 4.90 4.22
CA TYR A 110 6.21 3.53 3.92
C TYR A 110 5.45 3.48 2.61
N ILE A 111 5.77 2.49 1.78
CA ILE A 111 4.93 2.06 0.67
C ILE A 111 4.52 0.62 0.93
N GLY A 112 3.22 0.38 1.18
CA GLY A 112 2.68 -0.96 1.39
C GLY A 112 2.26 -1.62 0.08
N ILE A 113 2.63 -2.86 -0.16
CA ILE A 113 2.24 -3.64 -1.34
C ILE A 113 1.36 -4.81 -0.89
N GLY A 114 0.15 -4.90 -1.42
CA GLY A 114 -0.77 -6.03 -1.19
C GLY A 114 -1.65 -6.26 -2.41
N VAL A 115 -1.05 -6.82 -3.45
CA VAL A 115 -1.58 -6.93 -4.82
C VAL A 115 -1.69 -8.36 -5.33
N THR A 116 -1.52 -9.36 -4.45
CA THR A 116 -1.39 -10.80 -4.73
C THR A 116 -0.11 -11.15 -5.47
N GLU A 117 0.25 -12.43 -5.46
CA GLU A 117 1.42 -12.98 -6.15
C GLU A 117 1.40 -12.65 -7.65
N ALA A 118 0.21 -12.69 -8.27
CA ALA A 118 0.02 -12.32 -9.67
C ALA A 118 0.31 -10.83 -9.93
N GLY A 119 0.11 -9.97 -8.92
CA GLY A 119 0.44 -8.56 -8.96
C GLY A 119 1.93 -8.26 -8.76
N VAL A 120 2.76 -9.24 -8.38
CA VAL A 120 4.22 -9.11 -8.30
C VAL A 120 4.85 -9.75 -9.54
N SER A 121 4.56 -9.17 -10.70
CA SER A 121 5.01 -9.66 -12.00
C SER A 121 5.36 -8.51 -12.97
N PRO A 122 6.22 -8.74 -13.98
CA PRO A 122 6.69 -7.68 -14.90
C PRO A 122 5.58 -6.97 -15.66
N GLU A 123 4.51 -7.68 -16.02
CA GLU A 123 3.40 -7.17 -16.82
C GLU A 123 2.27 -6.58 -15.96
N SER A 124 2.45 -6.55 -14.65
CA SER A 124 1.40 -6.08 -13.75
C SER A 124 1.40 -4.55 -13.65
N ARG A 125 0.20 -3.97 -13.79
CA ARG A 125 -0.05 -2.55 -13.51
C ARG A 125 0.38 -2.13 -12.10
N ALA A 126 0.36 -3.05 -11.14
CA ALA A 126 0.81 -2.77 -9.78
C ALA A 126 2.32 -2.44 -9.72
N MET A 127 3.14 -3.16 -10.47
CA MET A 127 4.58 -2.89 -10.52
C MET A 127 4.89 -1.63 -11.33
N GLU A 128 4.15 -1.36 -12.40
CA GLU A 128 4.21 -0.06 -13.09
C GLU A 128 3.91 1.10 -12.12
N TYR A 129 2.88 0.96 -11.29
CA TYR A 129 2.52 1.95 -10.28
C TYR A 129 3.56 2.08 -9.17
N LEU A 130 4.19 0.99 -8.77
CA LEU A 130 5.29 1.04 -7.81
C LEU A 130 6.49 1.81 -8.38
N SER A 131 6.89 1.52 -9.63
CA SER A 131 7.99 2.22 -10.30
C SER A 131 7.70 3.71 -10.44
N GLU A 132 6.49 4.07 -10.87
CA GLU A 132 6.10 5.48 -10.99
C GLU A 132 6.06 6.17 -9.63
N LEU A 133 5.47 5.54 -8.61
CA LEU A 133 5.39 6.13 -7.28
C LEU A 133 6.77 6.37 -6.67
N LEU A 134 7.70 5.42 -6.83
CA LEU A 134 9.10 5.58 -6.38
C LEU A 134 9.82 6.68 -7.18
N HIS A 135 9.58 6.78 -8.48
CA HIS A 135 10.12 7.87 -9.29
C HIS A 135 9.58 9.23 -8.82
N VAL A 136 8.29 9.32 -8.50
CA VAL A 136 7.72 10.57 -7.94
C VAL A 136 8.29 10.86 -6.55
N CYS A 137 8.54 9.85 -5.70
CA CYS A 137 9.26 10.04 -4.43
C CYS A 137 10.67 10.61 -4.66
N CYS A 138 11.39 10.13 -5.68
CA CYS A 138 12.69 10.65 -6.07
C CYS A 138 12.61 12.13 -6.48
N VAL A 139 11.70 12.48 -7.39
CA VAL A 139 11.50 13.86 -7.86
C VAL A 139 11.06 14.78 -6.71
N ALA A 140 10.24 14.28 -5.79
CA ALA A 140 9.80 15.03 -4.62
C ALA A 140 10.86 15.11 -3.51
N GLY A 141 12.02 14.46 -3.66
CA GLY A 141 13.09 14.48 -2.67
C GLY A 141 12.73 13.78 -1.35
N GLN A 142 11.90 12.74 -1.40
CA GLN A 142 11.50 12.01 -0.19
C GLN A 142 12.71 11.31 0.45
N PRO A 143 13.03 11.59 1.73
CA PRO A 143 14.35 11.32 2.29
C PRO A 143 14.62 9.84 2.59
N SER A 144 13.60 9.06 2.93
CA SER A 144 13.77 7.62 3.11
C SER A 144 12.42 6.92 3.04
N VAL A 145 12.34 5.92 2.16
CA VAL A 145 11.13 5.15 1.88
C VAL A 145 11.40 3.67 2.12
N CYS A 146 10.54 3.01 2.89
CA CYS A 146 10.54 1.56 3.07
C CYS A 146 9.36 0.94 2.31
N VAL A 147 9.64 0.07 1.35
CA VAL A 147 8.63 -0.67 0.58
C VAL A 147 8.37 -2.01 1.26
N ILE A 148 7.19 -2.18 1.84
CA ILE A 148 6.80 -3.37 2.59
C ILE A 148 5.82 -4.18 1.74
N CYS A 149 6.24 -5.37 1.29
CA CYS A 149 5.34 -6.29 0.62
C CYS A 149 4.65 -7.22 1.60
N THR A 150 3.36 -7.45 1.37
CA THR A 150 2.52 -8.33 2.19
C THR A 150 1.95 -9.50 1.41
N ASP A 151 2.45 -9.74 0.20
CA ASP A 151 2.10 -10.90 -0.61
C ASP A 151 3.09 -12.04 -0.35
N ASN A 152 2.61 -13.28 -0.45
CA ASN A 152 3.39 -14.48 -0.15
C ASN A 152 4.30 -14.85 -1.34
N VAL A 153 5.36 -14.07 -1.51
CA VAL A 153 6.34 -14.24 -2.60
C VAL A 153 7.73 -14.42 -2.02
N SER A 154 8.44 -15.48 -2.44
CA SER A 154 9.83 -15.72 -2.04
C SER A 154 10.74 -14.60 -2.53
N LEU A 155 11.68 -14.18 -1.68
CA LEU A 155 12.67 -13.13 -1.99
C LEU A 155 12.01 -11.86 -2.58
N VAL A 156 10.87 -11.47 -2.01
CA VAL A 156 10.04 -10.40 -2.58
C VAL A 156 10.77 -9.05 -2.66
N GLY A 157 11.71 -8.78 -1.76
CA GLY A 157 12.48 -7.53 -1.77
C GLY A 157 13.35 -7.41 -3.02
N GLU A 158 14.13 -8.47 -3.30
CA GLU A 158 14.97 -8.58 -4.50
C GLU A 158 14.12 -8.52 -5.77
N ARG A 159 13.01 -9.27 -5.77
CA ARG A 159 12.10 -9.33 -6.92
C ARG A 159 11.47 -7.97 -7.22
N LEU A 160 10.97 -7.25 -6.22
CA LEU A 160 10.42 -5.91 -6.41
C LEU A 160 11.48 -4.93 -6.92
N ARG A 161 12.72 -5.02 -6.42
CA ARG A 161 13.83 -4.18 -6.91
C ARG A 161 14.10 -4.44 -8.40
N SER A 162 14.19 -5.70 -8.82
CA SER A 162 14.38 -6.08 -10.23
C SER A 162 13.25 -5.52 -11.09
N LEU A 163 12.00 -5.76 -10.68
CA LEU A 163 10.81 -5.31 -11.41
C LEU A 163 10.75 -3.78 -11.57
N VAL A 164 11.18 -3.04 -10.55
CA VAL A 164 11.22 -1.58 -10.61
C VAL A 164 12.26 -1.10 -11.63
N LEU A 165 13.47 -1.64 -11.57
CA LEU A 165 14.58 -1.27 -12.45
C LEU A 165 14.33 -1.67 -13.91
N GLU A 166 13.69 -2.81 -14.14
CA GLU A 166 13.36 -3.33 -15.47
C GLU A 166 12.08 -2.71 -16.07
N SER A 167 11.36 -1.89 -15.30
CA SER A 167 10.10 -1.32 -15.76
C SER A 167 10.23 -0.48 -17.03
N ALA A 168 9.18 -0.49 -17.85
CA ALA A 168 9.12 0.30 -19.07
C ALA A 168 9.26 1.82 -18.82
N LEU A 169 8.88 2.29 -17.63
CA LEU A 169 9.06 3.68 -17.21
C LEU A 169 10.56 4.03 -17.18
N VAL A 170 11.36 3.24 -16.46
CA VAL A 170 12.81 3.50 -16.30
C VAL A 170 13.53 3.48 -17.65
N SER A 171 13.11 2.57 -18.54
CA SER A 171 13.65 2.48 -19.90
C SER A 171 13.36 3.72 -20.75
N LYS A 172 12.29 4.46 -20.47
CA LYS A 172 11.87 5.67 -21.21
C LYS A 172 12.43 6.97 -20.61
N LEU A 173 12.97 6.94 -19.39
CA LEU A 173 13.60 8.11 -18.78
C LEU A 173 14.85 8.54 -19.57
N PRO A 174 15.12 9.86 -19.67
CA PRO A 174 16.43 10.36 -20.05
C PRO A 174 17.54 9.76 -19.19
N GLN A 175 18.76 9.60 -19.74
CA GLN A 175 19.86 8.93 -19.04
C GLN A 175 20.17 9.57 -17.68
N ALA A 176 20.23 10.90 -17.60
CA ALA A 176 20.50 11.61 -16.36
C ALA A 176 19.42 11.35 -15.28
N ASP A 177 18.14 11.31 -15.67
CA ASP A 177 17.04 11.03 -14.75
C ASP A 177 17.05 9.57 -14.30
N ARG A 178 17.43 8.65 -15.19
CA ARG A 178 17.61 7.23 -14.85
C ARG A 178 18.73 7.03 -13.84
N ASP A 179 19.87 7.72 -14.01
CA ASP A 179 21.01 7.63 -13.10
C ASP A 179 20.66 8.21 -11.73
N ALA A 180 19.96 9.35 -11.71
CA ALA A 180 19.44 9.95 -10.48
C ALA A 180 18.45 9.04 -9.76
N PHE A 181 17.51 8.43 -10.49
CA PHE A 181 16.54 7.51 -9.93
C PHE A 181 17.19 6.23 -9.38
N THR A 182 18.18 5.68 -10.09
CA THR A 182 18.94 4.51 -9.63
C THR A 182 19.70 4.83 -8.33
N THR A 183 20.40 5.96 -8.29
CA THR A 183 21.08 6.46 -7.08
C THR A 183 20.11 6.63 -5.91
N TYR A 184 18.91 7.16 -6.19
CA TYR A 184 17.86 7.30 -5.19
C TYR A 184 17.40 5.94 -4.63
N LEU A 185 17.15 4.95 -5.50
CA LEU A 185 16.74 3.60 -5.10
C LEU A 185 17.78 2.87 -4.24
N GLU A 186 19.06 3.19 -4.41
CA GLU A 186 20.15 2.61 -3.62
C GLU A 186 20.32 3.32 -2.27
N GLY A 187 20.36 4.66 -2.27
CA GLY A 187 20.62 5.44 -1.06
C GLY A 187 19.41 5.64 -0.15
N HIS A 188 18.20 5.74 -0.71
CA HIS A 188 17.03 6.26 0.01
C HIS A 188 15.88 5.25 0.13
N VAL A 189 15.88 4.18 -0.67
CA VAL A 189 14.80 3.20 -0.68
C VAL A 189 15.26 1.85 -0.10
N ALA A 190 14.59 1.41 0.98
CA ALA A 190 14.71 0.07 1.52
C ALA A 190 13.57 -0.81 0.99
N ILE A 191 13.90 -1.99 0.48
CA ILE A 191 12.91 -2.97 0.01
C ILE A 191 13.25 -4.31 0.68
N PRO A 192 12.88 -4.50 1.95
CA PRO A 192 13.20 -5.72 2.69
C PRO A 192 12.46 -6.93 2.12
N ASN A 193 13.09 -8.11 2.25
CA ASN A 193 12.34 -9.34 2.16
C ASN A 193 11.37 -9.44 3.34
N THR A 194 10.19 -9.97 3.08
CA THR A 194 9.16 -10.16 4.10
C THR A 194 8.70 -11.62 4.13
N MET A 195 8.32 -12.06 5.33
CA MET A 195 7.53 -13.27 5.51
C MET A 195 6.21 -12.85 6.16
N VAL A 196 5.11 -13.32 5.58
CA VAL A 196 3.76 -13.04 6.05
C VAL A 196 3.07 -14.34 6.40
N ASP A 197 2.39 -14.35 7.55
CA ASP A 197 1.61 -15.51 7.97
C ASP A 197 0.34 -15.06 8.68
N ARG A 198 -0.79 -15.20 7.97
CA ARG A 198 -2.11 -15.00 8.55
C ARG A 198 -3.17 -15.52 7.59
N ILE A 199 -4.01 -16.43 8.06
CA ILE A 199 -5.14 -16.92 7.28
C ILE A 199 -6.18 -15.79 7.18
N THR A 200 -6.56 -15.42 5.96
CA THR A 200 -7.61 -14.43 5.70
C THR A 200 -8.69 -14.93 4.75
N SER A 201 -9.94 -14.64 5.09
CA SER A 201 -11.15 -14.84 4.32
C SER A 201 -12.05 -13.61 4.47
N HIS A 202 -13.36 -13.71 4.29
CA HIS A 202 -14.27 -12.57 4.43
C HIS A 202 -15.57 -13.00 5.11
N ARG A 203 -16.31 -12.02 5.62
CA ARG A 203 -17.65 -12.23 6.18
C ARG A 203 -18.59 -12.76 5.10
N GLN A 204 -19.39 -13.77 5.45
CA GLN A 204 -20.39 -14.31 4.52
C GLN A 204 -21.39 -13.19 4.15
N GLY A 205 -21.61 -12.99 2.86
CA GLY A 205 -22.49 -11.93 2.35
C GLY A 205 -21.88 -10.52 2.33
N ASP A 206 -20.69 -10.32 2.89
CA ASP A 206 -19.98 -9.02 2.86
C ASP A 206 -18.47 -9.20 2.62
N PRO A 207 -17.98 -9.11 1.37
CA PRO A 207 -16.56 -9.25 1.05
C PRO A 207 -15.71 -8.05 1.54
N THR A 208 -16.35 -6.96 1.97
CA THR A 208 -15.62 -5.76 2.42
C THR A 208 -15.08 -5.94 3.83
N VAL A 209 -15.66 -6.83 4.64
CA VAL A 209 -15.18 -7.16 5.99
C VAL A 209 -14.25 -8.36 5.91
N PRO A 210 -12.91 -8.16 6.04
CA PRO A 210 -11.99 -9.28 6.13
C PRO A 210 -12.31 -10.11 7.36
N ARG A 211 -12.11 -11.41 7.24
CA ARG A 211 -12.21 -12.37 8.33
C ARG A 211 -10.87 -13.05 8.50
N THR A 212 -10.39 -13.22 9.72
CA THR A 212 -9.06 -13.78 9.97
C THR A 212 -9.01 -14.46 11.33
N GLU A 213 -8.03 -15.31 11.55
CA GLU A 213 -7.74 -15.87 12.88
C GLU A 213 -7.22 -14.79 13.86
N GLU A 214 -7.20 -15.13 15.14
CA GLU A 214 -6.48 -14.36 16.17
C GLU A 214 -5.06 -14.09 15.70
N LEU A 215 -4.54 -12.89 15.97
CA LEU A 215 -3.25 -12.47 15.44
C LEU A 215 -2.17 -13.47 15.89
N PRO A 216 -1.51 -14.20 14.96
CA PRO A 216 -0.47 -15.14 15.34
C PRO A 216 0.73 -14.37 15.89
N ALA A 217 1.56 -15.07 16.68
CA ALA A 217 2.74 -14.47 17.30
C ALA A 217 3.72 -13.83 16.29
N LYS A 218 3.69 -14.26 15.01
CA LYS A 218 4.51 -13.71 13.92
C LYS A 218 3.68 -13.55 12.64
N ALA A 219 2.90 -12.48 12.56
CA ALA A 219 2.08 -12.23 11.36
C ALA A 219 2.86 -11.60 10.20
N LEU A 220 3.89 -10.79 10.51
CA LEU A 220 4.74 -10.12 9.53
C LEU A 220 6.16 -10.04 10.10
N VAL A 221 7.12 -10.61 9.38
CA VAL A 221 8.56 -10.49 9.65
C VAL A 221 9.18 -9.72 8.51
N LEU A 222 9.98 -8.70 8.84
CA LEU A 222 10.70 -7.89 7.88
C LEU A 222 12.19 -8.03 8.12
N GLU A 223 12.95 -8.14 7.05
CA GLU A 223 14.39 -7.96 7.07
C GLU A 223 14.75 -6.52 7.49
N ASP A 224 15.64 -6.39 8.46
CA ASP A 224 16.18 -5.09 8.85
C ASP A 224 17.40 -4.75 8.00
N LEU A 225 17.18 -3.93 6.97
CA LEU A 225 18.21 -3.51 6.02
C LEU A 225 19.02 -2.30 6.50
N ARG A 226 18.63 -1.64 7.60
CA ARG A 226 19.23 -0.36 8.00
C ARG A 226 19.57 -0.23 9.50
N GLY A 227 19.27 -1.23 10.33
CA GLY A 227 19.59 -1.26 11.76
C GLY A 227 18.83 -0.23 12.58
#